data_AF-A0A7V9G2Y3-F1
#
_entry.id   AF-A0A7V9G2Y3-F1
#
_cell.length_a   1.000
_cell.length_b   1.000
_cell.length_c   1.000
_cell.angle_alpha   90.00
_cell.angle_beta   90.00
_cell.angle_gamma   90.00
#
_symmetry.space_group_name_H-M   'P 1'
#
loop_
_entity.id
_entity.type
_entity.pdbx_description
1 polymer ?
#
loop_
_entity_poly.entity_id
_entity_poly.type
_entity_poly.pdbx_seq_one_letter_code
_entity_poly.pdbx_strand_id
1 'polypeptide(L)'
;MSPEVMGIAIVVGTVLALVIAFGRRRSRTAASGIEDALAAHGAMRCIAIEGVLARLATRGGSPDIVAAWARLERPLLEALPDCPPDLKAPLAWTLERCAQACSNRAIAQSLMTVRNGLMP
;
A
#
# COMPACT_ATOMS: atom_id res chain seq x y z
N MET A 1 -20.94 27.28 -31.36
CA MET A 1 -20.45 26.14 -30.56
C MET A 1 -20.59 24.91 -31.43
N SER A 2 -19.50 24.46 -32.03
CA SER A 2 -19.52 23.39 -33.03
C SER A 2 -19.82 22.04 -32.34
N PRO A 3 -20.61 21.14 -32.94
CA PRO A 3 -21.01 19.85 -32.34
C PRO A 3 -19.81 18.96 -31.97
N GLU A 4 -18.65 19.19 -32.61
CA GLU A 4 -17.40 18.48 -32.36
C GLU A 4 -16.80 18.79 -30.98
N VAL A 5 -16.94 20.03 -30.50
CA VAL A 5 -16.41 20.46 -29.19
C VAL A 5 -17.23 19.86 -28.04
N MET A 6 -18.53 19.64 -28.28
CA MET A 6 -19.44 19.06 -27.29
C MET A 6 -19.21 17.55 -27.11
N GLY A 7 -18.90 16.82 -28.19
CA GLY A 7 -18.53 15.41 -28.13
C GLY A 7 -17.24 15.17 -27.34
N ILE A 8 -16.21 15.99 -27.56
CA ILE A 8 -14.92 15.88 -26.86
C ILE A 8 -15.08 16.18 -25.36
N ALA A 9 -15.85 17.21 -24.99
CA ALA A 9 -16.07 17.57 -23.59
C ALA A 9 -16.76 16.44 -22.79
N ILE A 10 -17.73 15.75 -23.38
CA ILE A 10 -18.42 14.62 -22.74
C ILE A 10 -17.48 13.44 -22.53
N VAL A 11 -16.67 13.10 -23.54
CA VAL A 11 -15.71 11.99 -23.44
C VAL A 11 -14.65 12.28 -22.38
N VAL A 12 -14.07 13.49 -22.39
CA VAL A 12 -13.06 13.89 -21.41
C VAL A 12 -13.65 13.92 -20.00
N GLY A 13 -14.85 14.48 -19.82
CA GLY A 13 -15.54 14.49 -18.52
C GLY A 13 -15.84 13.09 -17.98
N THR A 14 -16.27 12.18 -18.85
CA THR A 14 -16.59 10.79 -18.48
C THR A 14 -15.34 10.00 -18.11
N VAL A 15 -14.26 10.15 -18.89
CA VAL A 15 -12.97 9.51 -18.60
C VAL A 15 -12.40 10.05 -17.29
N LEU A 16 -12.43 11.36 -17.06
CA LEU A 16 -11.95 11.96 -15.82
C LEU A 16 -12.77 11.49 -14.60
N ALA A 17 -14.09 11.44 -14.72
CA ALA A 17 -14.97 10.93 -13.68
C ALA A 17 -14.69 9.46 -13.35
N LEU A 18 -14.44 8.62 -14.37
CA LEU A 18 -14.06 7.22 -14.18
C LEU A 18 -12.72 7.09 -13.46
N VAL A 19 -11.70 7.87 -13.84
CA VAL A 19 -10.40 7.87 -13.18
C VAL A 19 -10.52 8.27 -11.71
N ILE A 20 -11.28 9.32 -11.40
CA ILE A 20 -11.50 9.77 -10.03
C ILE A 20 -12.29 8.73 -9.23
N ALA A 21 -13.36 8.16 -9.81
CA ALA A 21 -14.16 7.13 -9.15
C ALA A 21 -13.34 5.86 -8.85
N PHE A 22 -12.47 5.46 -9.79
CA PHE A 22 -11.60 4.30 -9.63
C PHE A 22 -10.53 4.55 -8.56
N GLY A 23 -9.91 5.74 -8.56
CA GLY A 23 -8.99 6.17 -7.50
C GLY A 23 -9.66 6.14 -6.12
N ARG A 24 -10.86 6.72 -5.98
CA ARG A 24 -11.58 6.76 -4.71
C ARG A 24 -11.98 5.37 -4.19
N ARG A 25 -12.41 4.46 -5.06
CA ARG A 25 -12.72 3.07 -4.65
C ARG A 25 -11.49 2.36 -4.14
N ARG A 26 -10.37 2.51 -4.85
CA ARG A 26 -9.10 1.91 -4.48
C ARG A 26 -8.55 2.42 -3.15
N SER A 27 -8.62 3.72 -2.91
CA SER A 27 -8.23 4.31 -1.62
C SER A 27 -9.10 3.79 -0.47
N ARG A 28 -10.40 3.55 -0.70
CA ARG A 28 -11.28 2.95 0.32
C ARG A 28 -10.90 1.51 0.65
N THR A 29 -10.64 0.67 -0.35
CA THR A 29 -10.24 -0.74 -0.11
C THR A 29 -8.88 -0.83 0.57
N ALA A 30 -7.94 0.07 0.22
CA ALA A 30 -6.66 0.17 0.91
C ALA A 30 -6.85 0.60 2.37
N ALA A 31 -7.69 1.61 2.62
CA ALA A 31 -7.99 2.09 3.96
C ALA A 31 -8.66 1.02 4.84
N SER A 32 -9.64 0.28 4.32
CA SER A 32 -10.28 -0.80 5.07
C SER A 32 -9.31 -1.92 5.40
N GLY A 33 -8.46 -2.33 4.46
CA GLY A 33 -7.45 -3.35 4.71
C GLY A 33 -6.40 -2.93 5.76
N ILE A 34 -6.08 -1.63 5.84
CA ILE A 34 -5.22 -1.10 6.91
C ILE A 34 -5.93 -1.15 8.26
N GLU A 35 -7.21 -0.78 8.33
CA GLU A 35 -7.98 -0.83 9.58
C GLU A 35 -8.12 -2.26 10.10
N ASP A 36 -8.39 -3.23 9.23
CA ASP A 36 -8.43 -4.65 9.59
C ASP A 36 -7.08 -5.13 10.13
N ALA A 37 -5.97 -4.70 9.50
CA ALA A 37 -4.63 -5.03 9.97
C ALA A 37 -4.30 -4.39 11.33
N LEU A 38 -4.77 -3.17 11.59
CA LEU A 38 -4.61 -2.49 12.87
C LEU A 38 -5.45 -3.12 13.99
N ALA A 39 -6.64 -3.64 13.66
CA ALA A 39 -7.51 -4.34 14.59
C ALA A 39 -6.99 -5.73 14.99
N ALA A 40 -6.18 -6.37 14.14
CA ALA A 40 -5.51 -7.63 14.46
C ALA A 40 -4.40 -7.43 15.52
N HIS A 41 -4.05 -8.49 16.26
CA HIS A 41 -2.99 -8.47 17.28
C HIS A 41 -2.01 -9.65 17.10
N GLY A 42 -0.77 -9.48 17.58
CA GLY A 42 0.29 -10.50 17.53
C GLY A 42 0.60 -11.00 16.12
N ALA A 43 0.78 -12.31 15.95
CA ALA A 43 1.07 -12.96 14.67
C ALA A 43 0.09 -12.59 13.55
N MET A 44 -1.21 -12.48 13.86
CA MET A 44 -2.25 -12.12 12.89
C MET A 44 -2.09 -10.71 12.34
N ARG A 45 -1.56 -9.78 13.14
CA ARG A 45 -1.21 -8.42 12.67
C ARG A 45 -0.12 -8.48 11.62
N CYS A 46 0.93 -9.28 11.84
CA CYS A 46 2.01 -9.44 10.87
C CYS A 46 1.49 -9.95 9.51
N ILE A 47 0.62 -10.97 9.53
CA ILE A 47 0.00 -11.55 8.34
C ILE A 47 -0.88 -10.53 7.61
N ALA A 48 -1.72 -9.80 8.37
CA ALA A 48 -2.62 -8.81 7.78
C ALA A 48 -1.83 -7.65 7.12
N ILE A 49 -0.77 -7.18 7.79
CA ILE A 49 0.11 -6.12 7.25
C ILE A 49 0.83 -6.59 5.98
N GLU A 50 1.37 -7.82 5.98
CA GLU A 50 1.98 -8.42 4.79
C GLU A 50 1.00 -8.40 3.61
N GLY A 51 -0.23 -8.86 3.81
CA GLY A 51 -1.25 -8.88 2.76
C GLY A 51 -1.63 -7.49 2.25
N VAL A 52 -1.62 -6.46 3.10
CA VAL A 52 -1.81 -5.07 2.69
C VAL A 52 -0.62 -4.59 1.86
N LEU A 53 0.61 -4.80 2.32
CA LEU A 53 1.81 -4.40 1.61
C LEU A 53 1.95 -5.14 0.27
N ALA A 54 1.61 -6.42 0.18
CA ALA A 54 1.66 -7.20 -1.05
C ALA A 54 0.70 -6.63 -2.12
N ARG A 55 -0.49 -6.19 -1.70
CA ARG A 55 -1.43 -5.49 -2.58
C ARG A 55 -0.90 -4.13 -3.03
N LEU A 56 -0.21 -3.40 -2.15
CA LEU A 56 0.39 -2.12 -2.48
C LEU A 56 1.62 -2.25 -3.39
N ALA A 57 2.45 -3.28 -3.19
CA ALA A 57 3.59 -3.56 -4.05
C ALA A 57 3.18 -3.95 -5.48
N THR A 58 2.03 -4.62 -5.64
CA THR A 58 1.57 -5.11 -6.95
C THR A 58 0.67 -4.12 -7.68
N ARG A 59 -0.20 -3.43 -6.94
CA ARG A 59 -1.22 -2.55 -7.53
C ARG A 59 -1.05 -1.12 -7.09
N GLY A 60 -0.53 -0.86 -5.89
CA GLY A 60 -0.36 0.45 -5.25
C GLY A 60 0.57 1.40 -6.02
N GLY A 61 0.25 2.70 -5.98
CA GLY A 61 1.18 3.75 -6.43
C GLY A 61 2.04 4.23 -5.26
N SER A 62 3.13 4.93 -5.55
CA SER A 62 3.95 5.55 -4.50
C SER A 62 3.15 6.34 -3.44
N PRO A 63 2.16 7.19 -3.77
CA PRO A 63 1.39 7.89 -2.72
C PRO A 63 0.56 6.93 -1.84
N ASP A 64 0.06 5.82 -2.39
CA ASP A 64 -0.66 4.81 -1.61
C ASP A 64 0.29 4.12 -0.62
N ILE A 65 1.50 3.77 -1.08
CA ILE A 65 2.54 3.14 -0.24
C ILE A 65 2.96 4.08 0.88
N VAL A 66 3.19 5.36 0.59
CA VAL A 66 3.57 6.37 1.59
C VAL A 66 2.47 6.52 2.66
N ALA A 67 1.22 6.68 2.23
CA ALA A 67 0.09 6.85 3.15
C ALA A 67 -0.15 5.61 4.02
N ALA A 68 -0.02 4.42 3.43
CA ALA A 68 -0.14 3.16 4.17
C ALA A 68 1.02 2.97 5.14
N TRP A 69 2.26 3.17 4.69
CA TRP A 69 3.45 2.94 5.51
C TRP A 69 3.47 3.83 6.75
N ALA A 70 3.06 5.09 6.63
CA ALA A 70 2.95 6.02 7.77
C ALA A 70 2.04 5.48 8.90
N ARG A 71 1.09 4.60 8.59
CA ARG A 71 0.18 3.97 9.56
C ARG A 71 0.64 2.57 9.97
N LEU A 72 1.35 1.86 9.10
CA LEU A 72 1.69 0.44 9.28
C LEU A 72 3.07 0.21 9.90
N GLU A 73 4.03 1.13 9.75
CA GLU A 73 5.40 0.98 10.24
C GLU A 73 5.46 0.61 11.72
N ARG A 74 4.85 1.44 12.57
CA ARG A 74 4.83 1.25 14.02
C ARG A 74 4.13 -0.07 14.45
N PRO A 75 2.89 -0.35 14.01
CA PRO A 75 2.22 -1.63 14.31
C PRO A 75 2.97 -2.85 13.79
N LEU A 76 3.67 -2.74 12.67
CA LEU A 76 4.48 -3.83 12.15
C LEU A 76 5.66 -4.11 13.07
N LEU A 77 6.40 -3.07 13.48
CA LEU A 77 7.52 -3.20 14.41
C LEU A 77 7.09 -3.82 15.75
N GLU A 78 5.89 -3.48 16.23
CA GLU A 78 5.32 -4.06 17.44
C GLU A 78 4.92 -5.53 17.26
N ALA A 79 4.51 -5.94 16.05
CA ALA A 79 4.12 -7.32 15.73
C ALA A 79 5.29 -8.21 15.28
N LEU A 80 6.45 -7.64 14.94
CA LEU A 80 7.66 -8.36 14.56
C LEU A 80 8.09 -9.47 15.53
N PRO A 81 8.14 -9.26 16.87
CA PRO A 81 8.53 -10.32 17.80
C PRO A 81 7.56 -11.50 17.81
N ASP A 82 6.28 -11.24 17.55
CA ASP A 82 5.22 -12.25 17.48
C ASP A 82 5.04 -12.84 16.07
N CYS A 83 5.84 -12.39 15.10
CA CYS A 83 5.66 -12.77 13.70
C CYS A 83 6.24 -14.18 13.45
N PRO A 84 5.45 -15.10 12.85
CA PRO A 84 5.90 -16.46 12.59
C PRO A 84 7.12 -16.45 11.64
N PRO A 85 8.10 -17.34 11.86
CA PRO A 85 9.35 -17.35 11.09
C PRO A 85 9.11 -17.56 9.59
N ASP A 86 8.10 -18.36 9.23
CA ASP A 86 7.72 -18.63 7.83
C ASP A 86 7.25 -17.36 7.09
N LEU A 87 6.80 -16.34 7.82
CA LEU A 87 6.32 -15.08 7.25
C LEU A 87 7.42 -14.02 7.11
N LYS A 88 8.59 -14.20 7.75
CA LYS A 88 9.67 -13.20 7.69
C LYS A 88 10.23 -13.03 6.29
N ALA A 89 10.44 -14.14 5.57
CA ALA A 89 10.94 -14.11 4.19
C ALA A 89 9.96 -13.45 3.20
N PRO A 90 8.66 -13.84 3.13
CA PRO A 90 7.72 -13.17 2.25
C PRO A 90 7.50 -11.71 2.63
N LEU A 91 7.46 -11.38 3.93
CA LEU A 91 7.36 -9.99 4.39
C LEU A 91 8.57 -9.15 3.93
N ALA A 92 9.79 -9.67 4.06
CA ALA A 92 11.01 -8.99 3.62
C ALA A 92 10.98 -8.72 2.11
N TRP A 93 10.54 -9.70 1.31
CA TRP A 93 10.37 -9.53 -0.14
C TRP A 93 9.30 -8.48 -0.48
N THR A 94 8.17 -8.51 0.22
CA THR A 94 7.08 -7.56 0.03
C THR A 94 7.51 -6.13 0.40
N LEU A 95 8.26 -5.94 1.49
CA LEU A 95 8.87 -4.66 1.87
C LEU A 95 9.82 -4.14 0.78
N GLU A 96 10.63 -5.03 0.21
CA GLU A 96 11.54 -4.69 -0.87
C GLU A 96 10.81 -4.22 -2.13
N ARG A 97 9.74 -4.93 -2.53
CA ARG A 97 8.92 -4.50 -3.67
C ARG A 97 8.22 -3.18 -3.43
N CYS A 98 7.71 -2.95 -2.21
CA CYS A 98 7.16 -1.65 -1.83
C CYS A 98 8.21 -0.54 -1.94
N ALA A 99 9.44 -0.77 -1.51
CA ALA A 99 10.51 0.22 -1.61
C ALA A 99 10.88 0.52 -3.07
N GLN A 100 10.95 -0.52 -3.92
CA GLN A 100 11.22 -0.36 -5.35
C GLN A 100 10.09 0.38 -6.09
N ALA A 101 8.84 0.15 -5.71
CA ALA A 101 7.67 0.84 -6.27
C ALA A 101 7.45 2.26 -5.72
N CYS A 102 8.15 2.63 -4.65
CA CYS A 102 8.01 3.92 -4.00
C CYS A 102 9.01 4.94 -4.57
N SER A 103 8.52 6.08 -5.05
CA SER A 103 9.38 7.18 -5.50
C SER A 103 9.89 8.04 -4.33
N ASN A 104 9.29 7.90 -3.14
CA ASN A 104 9.74 8.59 -1.94
C ASN A 104 10.92 7.85 -1.29
N ARG A 105 12.12 8.43 -1.43
CA ARG A 105 13.36 7.86 -0.89
C ARG A 105 13.35 7.64 0.61
N ALA A 106 12.76 8.54 1.40
CA ALA A 106 12.71 8.41 2.85
C ALA A 106 11.88 7.18 3.28
N ILE A 107 10.74 6.97 2.62
CA ILE A 107 9.88 5.82 2.88
C ILE A 107 10.53 4.52 2.36
N ALA A 108 11.14 4.56 1.17
CA ALA A 108 11.88 3.41 0.65
C ALA A 108 13.04 2.99 1.58
N GLN A 109 13.74 3.96 2.17
CA GLN A 109 14.79 3.69 3.16
C GLN A 109 14.22 3.09 4.45
N SER A 110 13.15 3.63 5.01
CA SER A 110 12.51 3.05 6.20
C SER A 110 12.03 1.61 5.94
N LEU A 111 11.39 1.34 4.79
CA LEU A 111 11.02 -0.01 4.36
C LEU A 111 12.23 -0.96 4.34
N MET A 112 13.36 -0.50 3.79
CA MET A 112 14.61 -1.27 3.75
C MET A 112 15.23 -1.48 5.13
N THR A 113 15.13 -0.50 6.03
CA THR A 113 15.57 -0.63 7.42
C THR A 113 14.78 -1.72 8.14
N VAL A 114 13.45 -1.73 8.01
CA VAL A 114 12.60 -2.78 8.60
C VAL A 114 12.90 -4.14 7.97
N ARG A 115 13.08 -4.20 6.65
CA ARG A 115 13.49 -5.42 5.94
C ARG A 115 14.80 -5.98 6.50
N ASN A 116 15.81 -5.14 6.68
CA ASN A 116 17.11 -5.58 7.18
C ASN A 116 17.02 -6.05 8.65
N GLY A 117 16.12 -5.47 9.45
CA GLY A 117 15.85 -5.94 10.81
C GLY A 117 15.16 -7.31 10.89
N LEU A 118 14.57 -7.80 9.79
CA LEU A 118 13.92 -9.12 9.71
C LEU A 118 14.89 -10.27 9.41
N MET A 119 16.05 -9.97 8.80
CA MET A 119 17.07 -10.94 8.38
C MET A 119 18.37 -10.68 9.16
N PRO A 120 18.49 -11.19 10.41
CA PRO A 120 19.76 -11.20 11.13
C PRO A 120 20.77 -12.20 10.54
#